data_AF-A0A0J6SRA3-F1
#
_entry.id   AF-A0A0J6SRA3-F1
#
_cell.length_a   1.000
_cell.length_b   1.000
_cell.length_c   1.000
_cell.angle_alpha   90.00
_cell.angle_beta   90.00
_cell.angle_gamma   90.00
#
_symmetry.space_group_name_H-M   'P 1'
#
loop_
_entity.id
_entity.type
_entity.pdbx_description
1 polymer ?
#
loop_
_entity_poly.entity_id
_entity_poly.type
_entity_poly.pdbx_seq_one_letter_code
_entity_poly.pdbx_strand_id
1 'polypeptide(L)'
;MSMERLFAEFAREHLGETEHRPPALIDVALREHAAFYGRHIPFAVGDLVTPRKGKTMKGAGEAHIVIATLEEAEHDLRVGTPGSNNHGKRYDMRVLSWMHGNYPAHWVESAEFEAWVDPHAKPATEPATAA
;
A
#
# COMPACT_ATOMS: atom_id res chain seq x y z
N MET A 1 26.76 16.11 -26.09
CA MET A 1 26.23 15.41 -24.90
C MET A 1 25.98 13.97 -25.32
N SER A 2 26.55 12.96 -24.65
CA SER A 2 26.32 11.57 -25.07
C SER A 2 24.92 11.11 -24.66
N MET A 3 24.34 10.22 -25.46
CA MET A 3 23.01 9.66 -25.22
C MET A 3 22.94 8.95 -23.86
N GLU A 4 24.04 8.37 -23.39
CA GLU A 4 24.17 7.77 -22.06
C GLU A 4 24.01 8.78 -20.91
N ARG A 5 24.54 10.01 -21.05
CA ARG A 5 24.34 11.07 -20.04
C ARG A 5 22.89 11.54 -19.98
N LEU A 6 22.25 11.66 -21.15
CA LEU A 6 20.83 12.01 -21.24
C LEU A 6 19.93 10.92 -20.63
N PHE A 7 20.25 9.64 -20.85
CA PHE A 7 19.55 8.53 -20.19
C PHE A 7 19.80 8.49 -18.68
N ALA A 8 21.02 8.77 -18.23
CA ALA A 8 21.34 8.81 -16.79
C ALA A 8 20.69 10.01 -16.07
N GLU A 9 20.62 11.18 -16.72
CA GLU A 9 19.92 12.36 -16.20
C GLU A 9 18.42 12.16 -16.21
N PHE A 10 17.86 11.59 -17.28
CA PHE A 10 16.44 11.22 -17.35
C PHE A 10 16.08 10.17 -16.29
N ALA A 11 16.92 9.16 -16.09
CA ALA A 11 16.78 8.18 -15.02
C ALA A 11 16.84 8.86 -13.63
N ARG A 12 17.75 9.81 -13.39
CA ARG A 12 17.80 10.55 -12.12
C ARG A 12 16.57 11.44 -11.89
N GLU A 13 16.08 12.13 -12.92
CA GLU A 13 14.91 13.01 -12.80
C GLU A 13 13.59 12.23 -12.70
N HIS A 14 13.45 11.10 -13.41
CA HIS A 14 12.19 10.35 -13.47
C HIS A 14 12.12 9.15 -12.53
N LEU A 15 13.25 8.58 -12.10
CA LEU A 15 13.27 7.51 -11.09
C LEU A 15 13.40 8.02 -9.66
N GLY A 16 13.54 9.34 -9.46
CA GLY A 16 13.43 10.00 -8.16
C GLY A 16 14.00 9.16 -7.03
N GLU A 17 15.29 8.82 -7.10
CA GLU A 17 16.02 8.23 -5.97
C GLU A 17 16.12 9.31 -4.87
N THR A 18 15.00 9.53 -4.19
CA THR A 18 15.00 10.11 -2.86
C THR A 18 15.76 9.11 -2.01
N GLU A 19 17.02 9.46 -1.71
CA GLU A 19 17.89 8.71 -0.82
C GLU A 19 17.06 8.23 0.38
N HIS A 20 16.82 6.92 0.48
CA HIS A 20 15.84 6.35 1.40
C HIS A 20 16.42 6.37 2.81
N ARG A 21 16.44 7.55 3.42
CA ARG A 21 16.98 7.73 4.77
C ARG A 21 15.97 7.18 5.78
N PRO A 22 16.43 6.41 6.78
CA PRO A 22 15.55 5.98 7.85
C PRO A 22 14.95 7.22 8.55
N PRO A 23 13.71 7.13 9.06
CA PRO A 23 13.13 8.19 9.88
C PRO A 23 14.06 8.60 11.02
N ALA A 24 14.07 9.88 11.39
CA ALA A 24 14.90 10.39 12.48
C ALA A 24 14.64 9.69 13.82
N LEU A 25 13.41 9.19 14.03
CA LEU A 25 12.98 8.41 15.19
C LEU A 25 12.59 7.00 14.75
N ILE A 26 13.58 6.21 14.34
CA ILE A 26 13.37 4.85 13.81
C ILE A 26 12.69 3.92 14.83
N ASP A 27 12.98 4.06 16.12
CA ASP A 27 12.40 3.25 17.19
C ASP A 27 10.89 3.48 17.34
N VAL A 28 10.46 4.75 17.26
CA VAL A 28 9.04 5.12 17.29
C VAL A 28 8.32 4.55 16.07
N ALA A 29 8.89 4.75 14.87
CA ALA A 29 8.31 4.25 13.62
C ALA A 29 8.15 2.71 13.61
N LEU A 30 9.13 1.98 14.15
CA LEU A 30 9.06 0.51 14.27
C LEU A 30 7.97 0.07 15.25
N ARG A 31 7.84 0.73 16.40
CA ARG A 31 6.80 0.41 17.41
C ARG A 31 5.40 0.70 16.88
N GLU A 32 5.21 1.82 16.20
CA GLU A 32 3.93 2.16 15.56
C GLU A 32 3.55 1.13 14.48
N HIS A 33 4.53 0.70 13.68
CA HIS A 33 4.26 -0.31 12.66
C HIS A 33 3.91 -1.66 13.26
N ALA A 34 4.62 -2.10 14.29
CA ALA A 34 4.29 -3.33 15.02
C ALA A 34 2.88 -3.26 15.65
N ALA A 35 2.54 -2.12 16.26
CA ALA A 35 1.21 -1.90 16.82
C ALA A 35 0.12 -1.90 15.74
N PHE A 36 0.37 -1.35 14.56
CA PHE A 36 -0.57 -1.38 13.44
C PHE A 36 -0.78 -2.80 12.92
N TYR A 37 0.31 -3.56 12.74
CA TYR A 37 0.26 -4.94 12.28
C TYR A 37 -0.54 -5.85 13.22
N GLY A 38 -0.46 -5.60 14.54
CA GLY A 38 -1.23 -6.35 15.53
C GLY A 38 -2.73 -6.05 15.58
N ARG A 39 -3.23 -5.05 14.83
CA ARG A 39 -4.68 -4.71 14.82
C ARG A 39 -5.50 -5.72 14.02
N HIS A 40 -6.79 -5.75 14.30
CA HIS A 40 -7.80 -6.37 13.44
C HIS A 40 -7.87 -5.65 12.09
N ILE A 41 -8.37 -6.34 11.06
CA ILE A 41 -8.58 -5.79 9.72
C ILE A 41 -9.48 -4.55 9.81
N PRO A 42 -9.02 -3.36 9.40
CA PRO A 42 -9.77 -2.10 9.54
C PRO A 42 -10.68 -1.81 8.32
N PHE A 43 -10.83 -2.76 7.40
CA PHE A 43 -11.55 -2.60 6.13
C PHE A 43 -12.66 -3.63 6.02
N ALA A 44 -13.72 -3.29 5.29
CA ALA A 44 -14.84 -4.14 4.94
C ALA A 44 -14.86 -4.45 3.43
N VAL A 45 -15.59 -5.50 3.04
CA VAL A 45 -15.84 -5.79 1.62
C VAL A 45 -16.56 -4.61 0.96
N GLY A 46 -16.04 -4.17 -0.18
CA GLY A 46 -16.52 -3.00 -0.92
C GLY A 46 -15.71 -1.73 -0.66
N ASP A 47 -14.87 -1.68 0.38
CA ASP A 47 -14.02 -0.52 0.64
C ASP A 47 -12.98 -0.32 -0.47
N LEU A 48 -12.74 0.96 -0.81
CA LEU A 48 -11.63 1.35 -1.67
C LEU A 48 -10.38 1.63 -0.83
N VAL A 49 -9.31 0.93 -1.17
CA VAL A 49 -8.03 0.97 -0.45
C VAL A 49 -6.88 1.16 -1.43
N THR A 50 -5.73 1.58 -0.92
CA THR A 50 -4.49 1.70 -1.67
C THR A 50 -3.34 1.15 -0.85
N PRO A 51 -2.32 0.54 -1.48
CA PRO A 51 -1.05 0.26 -0.82
C PRO A 51 -0.48 1.53 -0.19
N ARG A 52 0.00 1.41 1.05
CA ARG A 52 0.67 2.50 1.76
C ARG A 52 2.02 2.78 1.12
N LYS A 53 2.38 4.05 1.03
CA LYS A 53 3.69 4.46 0.51
C LYS A 53 4.83 3.84 1.35
N GLY A 54 5.83 3.28 0.68
CA GLY A 54 7.02 2.71 1.33
C GLY A 54 6.83 1.30 1.93
N LYS A 55 5.75 0.60 1.57
CA LYS A 55 5.54 -0.83 1.92
C LYS A 55 5.94 -1.76 0.79
N THR A 56 5.89 -3.06 1.05
CA THR A 56 6.39 -4.07 0.10
C THR A 56 5.44 -4.24 -1.08
N MET A 57 4.15 -4.00 -0.87
CA MET A 57 3.15 -3.89 -1.93
C MET A 57 3.39 -2.64 -2.80
N LYS A 58 3.47 -2.83 -4.11
CA LYS A 58 3.59 -1.75 -5.11
C LYS A 58 2.20 -1.22 -5.48
N GLY A 59 2.17 -0.03 -6.11
CA GLY A 59 0.91 0.60 -6.55
C GLY A 59 0.33 1.62 -5.57
N ALA A 60 1.17 2.25 -4.74
CA ALA A 60 0.71 3.30 -3.82
C ALA A 60 0.07 4.46 -4.61
N GLY A 61 -1.17 4.80 -4.25
CA GLY A 61 -2.04 5.77 -4.94
C GLY A 61 -3.06 5.13 -5.89
N GLU A 62 -2.87 3.86 -6.28
CA GLU A 62 -3.77 3.16 -7.19
C GLU A 62 -4.93 2.50 -6.42
N ALA A 63 -6.15 2.68 -6.92
CA ALA A 63 -7.35 2.15 -6.29
C ALA A 63 -7.40 0.61 -6.36
N HIS A 64 -7.66 0.00 -5.20
CA HIS A 64 -7.97 -1.41 -5.04
C HIS A 64 -9.33 -1.51 -4.34
N ILE A 65 -10.14 -2.52 -4.65
CA ILE A 65 -11.39 -2.79 -3.94
C ILE A 65 -11.29 -4.07 -3.12
N VAL A 66 -11.72 -4.01 -1.87
CA VAL A 66 -11.76 -5.18 -0.99
C VAL A 66 -12.89 -6.11 -1.40
N ILE A 67 -12.57 -7.38 -1.64
CA ILE A 67 -13.54 -8.41 -2.07
C ILE A 67 -13.72 -9.54 -1.05
N ALA A 68 -12.80 -9.68 -0.09
CA ALA A 68 -12.94 -10.60 1.04
C ALA A 68 -12.04 -10.18 2.20
N THR A 69 -12.42 -10.57 3.41
CA THR A 69 -11.63 -10.42 4.64
C THR A 69 -11.66 -11.73 5.43
N LEU A 70 -10.61 -11.99 6.22
CA LEU A 70 -10.52 -13.14 7.12
C LEU A 70 -10.37 -12.66 8.56
N GLU A 71 -11.47 -12.63 9.32
CA GLU A 71 -11.47 -12.16 10.72
C GLU A 71 -10.41 -12.88 11.58
N GLU A 72 -10.24 -14.19 11.34
CA GLU A 72 -9.22 -15.02 11.98
C GLU A 72 -8.14 -15.45 10.97
N ALA A 73 -7.33 -14.49 10.54
CA ALA A 73 -6.20 -14.79 9.67
C ALA A 73 -5.00 -15.34 10.45
N GLU A 74 -4.57 -16.55 10.11
CA GLU A 74 -3.35 -17.17 10.62
C GLU A 74 -2.13 -16.82 9.77
N HIS A 75 -0.93 -16.89 10.36
CA HIS A 75 0.32 -16.71 9.63
C HIS A 75 0.59 -17.97 8.80
N ASP A 76 0.57 -17.87 7.47
CA ASP A 76 0.82 -19.04 6.61
C ASP A 76 2.32 -19.28 6.44
N LEU A 77 2.85 -20.19 7.26
CA LEU A 77 4.27 -20.59 7.21
C LEU A 77 4.64 -21.42 5.97
N ARG A 78 3.68 -21.80 5.12
CA ARG A 78 3.94 -22.53 3.87
C ARG A 78 4.21 -21.58 2.71
N VAL A 79 3.78 -20.33 2.83
CA VAL A 79 4.01 -19.31 1.80
C VAL A 79 5.39 -18.68 2.03
N GLY A 80 6.09 -18.39 0.93
CA GLY A 80 7.43 -17.78 0.96
C GLY A 80 8.54 -18.73 1.41
N THR A 81 9.79 -18.35 1.12
CA THR A 81 10.98 -19.09 1.57
C THR A 81 11.38 -18.60 2.97
N PRO A 82 11.76 -19.49 3.92
CA PRO A 82 12.31 -19.06 5.20
C PRO A 82 13.39 -17.98 5.04
N GLY A 83 13.25 -16.88 5.78
CA GLY A 83 14.11 -15.69 5.66
C GLY A 83 13.66 -14.64 4.64
N SER A 84 12.64 -14.92 3.83
CA SER A 84 12.00 -13.91 2.97
C SER A 84 10.94 -13.11 3.73
N ASN A 85 10.69 -11.88 3.30
CA ASN A 85 9.61 -11.03 3.82
C ASN A 85 8.19 -11.57 3.52
N ASN A 86 8.07 -12.54 2.61
CA ASN A 86 6.79 -13.18 2.29
C ASN A 86 6.51 -14.41 3.17
N HIS A 87 7.51 -14.87 3.92
CA HIS A 87 7.37 -16.07 4.73
C HIS A 87 6.61 -15.79 6.02
N GLY A 88 5.53 -16.54 6.24
CA GLY A 88 4.70 -16.38 7.43
C GLY A 88 3.87 -15.09 7.44
N LYS A 89 3.63 -14.46 6.29
CA LYS A 89 2.72 -13.30 6.22
C LYS A 89 1.31 -13.65 6.68
N ARG A 90 0.62 -12.67 7.28
CA ARG A 90 -0.77 -12.82 7.73
C ARG A 90 -1.72 -12.29 6.66
N TYR A 91 -1.91 -13.07 5.60
CA TYR A 91 -2.86 -12.73 4.54
C TYR A 91 -4.29 -12.73 5.09
N ASP A 92 -4.84 -11.54 5.27
CA ASP A 92 -6.09 -11.31 6.01
C ASP A 92 -7.14 -10.54 5.17
N MET A 93 -6.75 -10.06 3.99
CA MET A 93 -7.61 -9.30 3.09
C MET A 93 -7.39 -9.73 1.64
N ARG A 94 -8.46 -9.76 0.83
CA ARG A 94 -8.38 -10.00 -0.61
C ARG A 94 -8.86 -8.78 -1.36
N VAL A 95 -8.09 -8.35 -2.36
CA VAL A 95 -8.38 -7.16 -3.15
C VAL A 95 -8.39 -7.46 -4.65
N LEU A 96 -9.18 -6.68 -5.40
CA LEU A 96 -9.07 -6.54 -6.85
C LEU A 96 -8.41 -5.21 -7.17
N SER A 97 -7.53 -5.19 -8.16
CA SER A 97 -6.99 -3.95 -8.73
C SER A 97 -6.90 -4.02 -10.24
N TRP A 98 -6.89 -2.87 -10.88
CA TRP A 98 -6.66 -2.80 -12.33
C TRP A 98 -5.17 -2.94 -12.61
N MET A 99 -4.79 -4.00 -13.31
CA MET A 99 -3.39 -4.24 -13.68
C MET A 99 -3.33 -4.87 -15.07
N HIS A 100 -2.55 -4.26 -15.97
CA HIS A 100 -2.28 -4.78 -17.32
C HIS A 100 -3.53 -5.19 -18.12
N GLY A 101 -4.62 -4.40 -18.04
CA GLY A 101 -5.83 -4.67 -18.82
C GLY A 101 -6.80 -5.67 -18.17
N ASN A 102 -6.56 -6.08 -16.92
CA ASN A 102 -7.35 -7.07 -16.21
C ASN A 102 -7.58 -6.66 -14.74
N TYR A 103 -8.43 -7.40 -14.03
CA TYR A 103 -8.70 -7.27 -12.61
C TYR A 103 -8.27 -8.52 -11.83
N PRO A 104 -6.96 -8.75 -11.63
CA PRO A 104 -6.50 -9.87 -10.81
C PRO A 104 -6.88 -9.71 -9.34
N ALA A 105 -7.14 -10.84 -8.68
CA ALA A 105 -7.44 -10.90 -7.25
C ALA A 105 -6.22 -11.35 -6.46
N HIS A 106 -5.84 -10.60 -5.42
CA HIS A 106 -4.67 -10.87 -4.59
C HIS A 106 -5.06 -10.98 -3.11
N TRP A 107 -4.57 -12.02 -2.44
CA TRP A 107 -4.53 -12.04 -0.98
C TRP A 107 -3.36 -11.19 -0.51
N VAL A 108 -3.63 -10.31 0.45
CA VAL A 108 -2.74 -9.26 0.92
C VAL A 108 -2.87 -9.12 2.45
N GLU A 109 -1.92 -8.42 3.05
CA GLU A 109 -1.99 -8.03 4.46
C GLU A 109 -2.63 -6.65 4.55
N SER A 110 -3.76 -6.51 5.24
CA SER A 110 -4.45 -5.24 5.44
C SER A 110 -3.54 -4.19 6.08
N ALA A 111 -2.53 -4.64 6.84
CA ALA A 111 -1.50 -3.79 7.43
C ALA A 111 -0.69 -2.98 6.39
N GLU A 112 -0.67 -3.42 5.12
CA GLU A 112 0.02 -2.73 4.03
C GLU A 112 -0.86 -1.71 3.28
N PHE A 113 -2.13 -1.56 3.66
CA PHE A 113 -3.10 -0.72 2.97
C PHE A 113 -3.59 0.44 3.84
N GLU A 114 -4.06 1.48 3.18
CA GLU A 114 -4.80 2.62 3.75
C GLU A 114 -6.03 2.92 2.88
N ALA A 115 -6.98 3.68 3.42
CA ALA A 115 -8.17 4.08 2.66
C ALA A 115 -7.75 4.88 1.42
N TRP A 116 -8.32 4.54 0.26
CA TRP A 116 -8.04 5.28 -0.97
C TRP A 116 -8.85 6.58 -0.99
N VAL A 117 -8.18 7.66 -1.37
CA VAL A 117 -8.80 8.97 -1.57
C VAL A 117 -8.76 9.27 -3.06
N ASP A 118 -9.92 9.59 -3.63
CA ASP A 118 -10.04 9.93 -5.04
C ASP A 118 -9.21 11.20 -5.36
N PRO A 119 -8.14 11.09 -6.17
CA PRO A 119 -7.31 12.25 -6.52
C PRO A 119 -8.05 13.26 -7.40
N HIS A 120 -9.20 12.88 -7.97
CA HIS A 120 -10.04 13.72 -8.81
C HIS A 120 -11.32 14.19 -8.11
N ALA A 121 -11.56 13.80 -6.85
CA ALA A 121 -12.68 14.31 -6.10
C ALA A 121 -12.55 15.83 -5.97
N LYS A 122 -13.58 16.56 -6.45
CA LYS A 122 -13.70 17.98 -6.14
C LYS A 122 -13.91 18.12 -4.62
N PRO A 123 -13.27 19.10 -3.97
CA PRO A 123 -13.57 19.38 -2.57
C PRO A 123 -15.08 19.61 -2.46
N ALA A 124 -15.71 18.93 -1.49
CA ALA A 124 -17.13 19.10 -1.23
C ALA A 124 -17.39 20.60 -1.03
N THR A 125 -18.26 21.17 -1.85
CA THR A 125 -18.73 22.55 -1.67
C THR A 125 -19.30 22.63 -0.26
N GLU A 126 -18.71 23.46 0.60
CA GLU A 126 -19.19 23.66 1.97
C GLU A 126 -20.70 23.90 1.95
N PRO A 127 -21.48 23.27 2.85
CA PRO A 127 -22.90 23.58 2.95
C PRO A 127 -23.02 25.07 3.24
N ALA A 128 -23.74 25.78 2.37
CA ALA A 128 -24.05 27.18 2.55
C ALA A 128 -24.61 27.37 3.95
N THR A 129 -23.86 28.10 4.79
CA THR A 129 -24.29 28.52 6.12
C THR A 129 -25.62 29.23 5.96
N ALA A 130 -26.72 28.55 6.33
CA ALA A 130 -28.03 29.16 6.34
C ALA A 130 -28.00 30.30 7.37
N ALA A 131 -28.22 31.52 6.87
CA ALA A 131 -28.33 32.75 7.66
C ALA A 131 -29.67 32.84 8.39
#